data_AF-A0A968XN27-F1
#
_entry.id   AF-A0A968XN27-F1
#
_cell.length_a   1.000
_cell.length_b   1.000
_cell.length_c   1.000
_cell.angle_alpha   90.00
_cell.angle_beta   90.00
_cell.angle_gamma   90.00
#
_symmetry.space_group_name_H-M   'P 1'
#
loop_
_entity.id
_entity.type
_entity.pdbx_description
1 polymer ?
#
loop_
_entity_poly.entity_id
_entity_poly.type
_entity_poly.pdbx_seq_one_letter_code
_entity_poly.pdbx_strand_id
1 'polypeptide(L)' 'MPKEIQILLVDDHAIVRQGLRALLEAEVNFKVVDEAGNGLDALEKVKKSQTRCGNY' A
#
# COMPACT_ATOMS: atom_id res chain seq x y z
N MET A 1 -8.36 -18.88 8.32
CA MET A 1 -7.14 -18.05 8.27
C MET A 1 -7.58 -16.64 7.89
N PRO A 2 -7.34 -15.60 8.70
CA PRO A 2 -7.67 -14.23 8.30
C PRO A 2 -6.85 -13.87 7.05
N LYS A 3 -7.48 -13.17 6.11
CA LYS A 3 -6.87 -12.84 4.82
C LYS A 3 -6.11 -11.53 4.97
N GLU A 4 -4.77 -11.59 4.86
CA GLU A 4 -3.90 -10.42 4.90
C GLU A 4 -4.26 -9.44 3.76
N ILE A 5 -4.56 -8.19 4.11
CA ILE A 5 -4.85 -7.11 3.15
C ILE A 5 -3.54 -6.44 2.77
N GLN A 6 -3.23 -6.51 1.48
CA GLN A 6 -2.04 -5.89 0.90
C GLN A 6 -2.37 -4.47 0.46
N ILE A 7 -1.55 -3.52 0.90
CA ILE A 7 -1.78 -2.08 0.71
C ILE A 7 -0.60 -1.50 -0.08
N LEU A 8 -0.91 -0.76 -1.14
CA LEU A 8 0.01 0.17 -1.82
C LEU A 8 -0.33 1.58 -1.34
N LEU A 9 0.60 2.25 -0.66
CA LEU A 9 0.40 3.64 -0.23
C LEU A 9 0.80 4.60 -1.35
N VAL A 10 -0.06 5.57 -1.65
CA VAL A 10 0.21 6.59 -2.68
C VAL A 10 -0.05 7.97 -2.09
N ASP A 11 1.01 8.74 -1.91
CA ASP A 11 0.95 10.12 -1.39
C ASP A 11 2.22 10.84 -1.84
N ASP A 12 2.16 12.12 -2.19
CA ASP A 12 3.32 12.91 -2.62
C ASP A 12 4.21 13.38 -1.44
N HIS A 13 3.77 13.19 -0.21
CA HIS A 13 4.46 13.59 1.01
C HIS A 13 5.05 12.40 1.78
N ALA A 14 6.39 12.36 1.85
CA ALA A 14 7.11 11.27 2.51
C ALA A 14 6.77 11.10 4.01
N ILE A 15 6.57 12.22 4.75
CA ILE A 15 6.23 12.18 6.18
C ILE A 15 4.87 11.52 6.41
N VAL A 16 3.89 11.82 5.55
CA VAL A 16 2.55 11.24 5.63
C VAL A 16 2.61 9.74 5.38
N ARG A 17 3.35 9.29 4.35
CA ARG A 17 3.53 7.85 4.08
C ARG A 17 4.17 7.10 5.24
N GLN A 18 5.21 7.65 5.85
CA GLN A 18 5.87 7.03 7.01
C GLN A 18 4.90 6.87 8.19
N GLY A 19 4.10 7.89 8.48
CA GLY A 19 3.07 7.83 9.53
C GLY A 19 2.00 6.79 9.23
N LEU A 20 1.44 6.80 8.01
CA LEU A 20 0.42 5.84 7.59
C LEU A 20 0.94 4.41 7.58
N ARG A 21 2.19 4.19 7.13
CA ARG A 21 2.82 2.87 7.17
C ARG A 21 2.90 2.33 8.60
N ALA A 22 3.41 3.13 9.53
CA ALA A 22 3.53 2.71 10.92
C ALA A 22 2.17 2.36 11.56
N LEU A 23 1.13 3.13 11.24
CA LEU A 23 -0.23 2.86 11.71
C LEU A 23 -0.81 1.57 11.10
N LEU A 24 -0.60 1.34 9.80
CA LEU A 24 -1.14 0.17 9.11
C LEU A 24 -0.39 -1.12 9.46
N GLU A 25 0.94 -1.08 9.61
CA GLU A 25 1.73 -2.25 9.99
C GLU A 25 1.54 -2.66 11.46
N ALA A 26 0.94 -1.80 12.30
CA ALA A 26 0.53 -2.17 13.65
C ALA A 26 -0.67 -3.13 13.67
N GLU A 27 -1.46 -3.17 12.58
CA GLU A 27 -2.61 -4.06 12.45
C GLU A 27 -2.20 -5.41 11.86
N VAL A 28 -2.49 -6.51 12.57
CA VAL A 28 -2.08 -7.89 12.21
C VAL A 28 -2.58 -8.33 10.82
N ASN A 29 -3.68 -7.74 10.35
CA ASN A 29 -4.29 -8.11 9.08
C ASN A 29 -3.83 -7.25 7.91
N PHE A 30 -3.02 -6.22 8.13
CA PHE A 30 -2.62 -5.27 7.09
C PHE A 30 -1.12 -5.35 6.82
N LYS A 31 -0.78 -5.19 5.55
CA LYS A 31 0.61 -5.19 5.11
C LYS A 31 0.83 -4.17 4.01
N VAL A 32 1.70 -3.20 4.27
CA VAL A 32 2.15 -2.26 3.24
C VAL A 32 3.20 -2.95 2.39
N VAL A 33 2.78 -3.36 1.19
CA VAL A 33 3.65 -4.11 0.26
C VAL A 33 4.47 -3.19 -0.62
N ASP A 34 4.04 -1.95 -0.81
CA ASP A 34 4.73 -0.97 -1.64
C ASP A 34 4.27 0.47 -1.34
N GLU A 35 5.05 1.45 -1.80
CA GLU A 35 4.78 2.89 -1.61
C GLU A 35 5.11 3.67 -2.89
N ALA A 36 4.27 4.63 -3.25
CA ALA A 36 4.45 5.48 -4.41
C ALA A 36 4.36 6.97 -4.05
N GLY A 37 5.17 7.79 -4.72
CA GLY A 37 5.18 9.25 -4.54
C GLY A 37 4.23 10.00 -5.49
N ASN A 38 3.67 9.32 -6.48
CA ASN A 38 2.79 9.92 -7.49
C ASN A 38 1.99 8.83 -8.22
N GLY A 39 1.04 9.24 -9.06
CA GLY A 39 0.16 8.32 -9.79
C GLY A 39 0.87 7.45 -10.83
N LEU A 40 1.89 7.95 -11.53
CA LEU A 40 2.62 7.16 -12.53
C LEU A 40 3.40 6.02 -11.86
N ASP A 41 4.13 6.34 -10.79
CA ASP A 41 4.84 5.38 -9.96
C ASP A 41 3.87 4.35 -9.35
N ALA A 42 2.71 4.80 -8.88
CA ALA A 42 1.66 3.91 -8.38
C ALA A 42 1.18 2.92 -9.44
N LEU A 43 0.93 3.38 -10.67
CA LEU A 43 0.51 2.51 -11.78
C LEU A 43 1.58 1.48 -12.16
N GLU A 44 2.86 1.86 -12.13
CA GLU A 44 3.95 0.91 -12.32
C GLU A 44 4.00 -0.14 -11.22
N LYS A 45 3.84 0.28 -9.97
CA LYS A 45 3.86 -0.58 -8.79
C LYS A 45 2.67 -1.54 -8.76
N VAL A 46 1.46 -1.09 -9.12
CA VAL A 46 0.28 -1.96 -9.28
C VAL A 46 0.50 -3.04 -10.34
N LYS A 47 1.27 -2.76 -11.40
CA LYS A 47 1.59 -3.77 -12.43
C LYS A 47 2.64 -4.79 -11.95
N LYS A 48 3.62 -4.35 -11.14
CA LYS A 48 4.74 -5.17 -10.64
C LYS A 48 4.33 -6.02 -9.44
N SER A 49 3.74 -5.36 -8.44
CA SER A 49 3.26 -5.94 -7.20
C SER A 49 1.84 -6.44 -7.51
N GLN A 50 1.58 -7.74 -7.42
CA GLN A 50 0.27 -8.35 -7.73
C GLN A 50 -0.85 -7.95 -6.74
N THR A 51 -0.92 -6.68 -6.33
CA THR A 51 -2.00 -6.10 -5.56
C THR A 51 -3.23 -6.05 -6.45
N ARG A 52 -4.05 -7.10 -6.38
CA ARG A 52 -5.42 -7.06 -6.91
C ARG A 52 -6.22 -6.14 -6.01
N CYS A 53 -6.57 -4.95 -6.49
CA CYS A 53 -7.78 -4.30 -6.00
C CYS A 53 -8.91 -5.30 -6.24
N GLY A 54 -9.57 -5.72 -5.16
CA GLY A 54 -10.69 -6.66 -5.26
C GLY A 54 -11.74 -6.10 -6.21
N ASN A 55 -12.25 -6.96 -7.10
CA ASN A 55 -13.46 -6.65 -7.86
C ASN A 55 -14.62 -6.63 -6.86
N TYR A 56 -14.95 -5.45 -6.35
CA TYR A 56 -16.24 -5.16 -5.74
C TYR A 56 -17.06 -4.32 -6.70
#